data_AF-A0A2E9FIV7-F1
#
_entry.id   AF-A0A2E9FIV7-F1
#
_cell.length_a   1.000
_cell.length_b   1.000
_cell.length_c   1.000
_cell.angle_alpha   90.00
_cell.angle_beta   90.00
_cell.angle_gamma   90.00
#
_symmetry.space_group_name_H-M   'P 1'
#
loop_
_entity.id
_entity.type
_entity.pdbx_description
1 polymer ?
#
loop_
_entity_poly.entity_id
_entity_poly.type
_entity_poly.pdbx_seq_one_letter_code
_entity_poly.pdbx_strand_id
1 'polypeptide(L)'
;MPYKNKPRPYKKEYQQQKARGEHADRMERQRARRKIDKTGVDKNKNGKADKREGKDVSHNKPLSRGGSNKDGVRIESKSKNRSRNYKKKKPSANRKK
;
A
#
# COMPACT_ATOMS: atom_id res chain seq x y z
N MET A 1 2.10 19.38 24.01
CA MET A 1 1.46 19.46 22.68
C MET A 1 1.98 20.69 21.96
N PRO A 2 2.45 20.60 20.70
CA PRO A 2 2.99 21.74 19.94
C PRO A 2 2.01 22.91 19.79
N TYR A 3 0.72 22.65 19.97
CA TYR A 3 -0.37 23.62 19.97
C TYR A 3 -1.05 23.66 21.35
N LYS A 4 -0.28 23.85 22.43
CA LYS A 4 -0.84 23.97 23.78
C LYS A 4 -1.42 25.37 24.05
N ASN A 5 -0.80 26.40 23.47
CA ASN A 5 -1.13 27.81 23.72
C ASN A 5 -1.50 28.59 22.43
N LYS A 6 -1.64 27.90 21.28
CA LYS A 6 -1.94 28.51 19.98
C LYS A 6 -3.00 27.69 19.24
N PRO A 7 -3.95 28.31 18.52
CA PRO A 7 -4.89 27.57 17.69
C PRO A 7 -4.14 26.80 16.60
N ARG A 8 -4.55 25.55 16.38
CA ARG A 8 -3.97 24.69 15.36
C ARG A 8 -4.19 25.31 13.97
N PRO A 9 -3.13 25.52 13.15
CA PRO A 9 -3.25 26.24 11.88
C PRO A 9 -3.78 25.32 10.76
N TYR A 10 -5.07 24.98 10.80
CA TYR A 10 -5.72 24.05 9.86
C TYR A 10 -5.51 24.39 8.38
N LYS A 11 -5.59 25.67 8.02
CA LYS A 11 -5.39 26.14 6.63
C LYS A 11 -3.98 25.79 6.12
N LYS A 12 -2.95 26.01 6.94
CA LYS A 12 -1.56 25.69 6.61
C LYS A 12 -1.34 24.18 6.53
N GLU A 13 -1.89 23.40 7.46
CA GLU A 13 -1.80 21.94 7.43
C GLU A 13 -2.46 21.34 6.20
N TYR A 14 -3.60 21.87 5.78
CA TYR A 14 -4.28 21.45 4.56
C TYR A 14 -3.49 21.78 3.29
N GLN A 15 -2.90 22.97 3.20
CA GLN A 15 -2.00 23.32 2.11
C GLN A 15 -0.78 22.40 2.04
N GLN A 16 -0.17 22.08 3.20
CA GLN A 16 0.93 21.11 3.27
C GLN A 16 0.48 19.71 2.83
N GLN A 17 -0.73 19.28 3.20
CA GLN A 17 -1.28 17.99 2.76
C GLN A 17 -1.47 17.95 1.25
N LYS A 18 -2.02 19.02 0.66
CA LYS A 18 -2.16 19.15 -0.80
C LYS A 18 -0.80 19.11 -1.50
N ALA A 19 0.18 19.86 -0.98
CA ALA A 19 1.52 19.93 -1.54
C ALA A 19 2.24 18.58 -1.57
N ARG A 20 1.96 17.68 -0.60
CA ARG A 20 2.54 16.32 -0.59
C ARG A 20 1.99 15.40 -1.69
N GLY A 21 0.82 15.67 -2.27
CA GLY A 21 0.25 14.85 -3.36
C GLY A 21 -0.10 13.39 -3.01
N GLU A 22 0.05 12.96 -1.74
CA GLU A 22 -0.10 11.55 -1.33
C GLU A 22 -1.51 10.97 -1.50
N HIS A 23 -2.54 11.81 -1.69
CA HIS A 23 -3.92 11.37 -1.73
C HIS A 23 -4.19 10.36 -2.85
N ALA A 24 -3.64 10.60 -4.04
CA ALA A 24 -3.80 9.71 -5.19
C ALA A 24 -3.21 8.32 -4.90
N ASP A 25 -1.98 8.27 -4.39
CA ASP A 25 -1.31 7.02 -4.03
C ASP A 25 -2.04 6.26 -2.93
N ARG A 26 -2.58 6.96 -1.92
CA ARG A 26 -3.39 6.35 -0.86
C ARG A 26 -4.65 5.71 -1.45
N MET A 27 -5.33 6.42 -2.35
CA MET A 27 -6.50 5.90 -3.04
C MET A 27 -6.16 4.67 -3.89
N GLU A 28 -5.02 4.69 -4.57
CA GLU A 28 -4.56 3.57 -5.39
C GLU A 28 -4.31 2.31 -4.55
N ARG A 29 -3.68 2.45 -3.37
CA ARG A 29 -3.53 1.33 -2.41
C ARG A 29 -4.88 0.79 -1.95
N GLN A 30 -5.85 1.68 -1.68
CA GLN A 30 -7.18 1.25 -1.24
C GLN A 30 -7.93 0.53 -2.36
N ARG A 31 -7.82 0.98 -3.61
CA ARG A 31 -8.38 0.27 -4.76
C ARG A 31 -7.81 -1.14 -4.88
N ALA A 32 -6.49 -1.31 -4.70
CA ALA A 32 -5.86 -2.63 -4.72
C ALA A 32 -6.42 -3.56 -3.63
N ARG A 33 -6.53 -3.05 -2.39
CA ARG A 33 -7.08 -3.81 -1.25
C ARG A 33 -8.53 -4.21 -1.51
N ARG A 34 -9.38 -3.26 -1.90
CA ARG A 34 -10.80 -3.52 -2.21
C ARG A 34 -10.96 -4.52 -3.36
N LYS A 35 -10.14 -4.44 -4.40
CA LYS A 35 -10.16 -5.42 -5.50
C LYS A 35 -9.82 -6.82 -5.00
N ILE A 36 -8.81 -6.94 -4.13
CA ILE A 36 -8.39 -8.21 -3.53
C ILE A 36 -9.49 -8.79 -2.63
N ASP A 37 -10.12 -7.95 -1.81
CA ASP A 37 -11.20 -8.34 -0.91
C ASP A 37 -12.45 -8.74 -1.71
N LYS A 38 -12.85 -7.97 -2.72
CA LYS A 38 -14.00 -8.27 -3.58
C LYS A 38 -13.87 -9.56 -4.39
N THR A 39 -12.64 -9.91 -4.81
CA THR A 39 -12.36 -11.11 -5.64
C THR A 39 -11.82 -12.28 -4.82
N GLY A 40 -11.66 -12.11 -3.51
CA GLY A 40 -11.11 -13.12 -2.64
C GLY A 40 -12.19 -13.96 -2.02
N VAL A 41 -11.83 -15.21 -1.71
CA VAL A 41 -12.63 -16.02 -0.81
C VAL A 41 -12.48 -15.45 0.59
N ASP A 42 -13.60 -15.24 1.25
CA ASP A 42 -13.74 -14.86 2.65
C ASP A 42 -14.52 -15.97 3.34
N LYS A 43 -13.80 -16.95 3.90
CA LYS A 43 -14.43 -18.10 4.57
C LYS A 43 -14.84 -17.77 6.00
N ASN A 44 -14.16 -16.79 6.62
CA ASN A 44 -14.39 -16.42 8.02
C ASN A 44 -15.39 -15.25 8.19
N LYS A 45 -15.96 -14.76 7.08
CA LYS A 45 -17.03 -13.74 7.00
C LYS A 45 -16.66 -12.41 7.67
N ASN A 46 -15.39 -12.03 7.64
CA ASN A 46 -14.94 -10.79 8.27
C ASN A 46 -14.83 -9.61 7.30
N GLY A 47 -15.27 -9.78 6.04
CA GLY A 47 -15.25 -8.75 5.01
C GLY A 47 -13.88 -8.52 4.40
N LYS A 48 -12.91 -9.42 4.65
CA LYS A 48 -11.56 -9.37 4.13
C LYS A 48 -11.22 -10.72 3.50
N ALA A 49 -10.54 -10.67 2.35
CA ALA A 49 -10.12 -11.91 1.72
C ALA A 49 -9.11 -12.65 2.60
N ASP A 50 -9.31 -13.96 2.80
CA ASP A 50 -8.43 -14.85 3.58
C ASP A 50 -6.97 -14.72 3.12
N LYS A 51 -6.76 -14.61 1.80
CA LYS A 51 -5.44 -14.40 1.20
C LYS A 51 -4.73 -13.15 1.73
N ARG A 52 -5.45 -12.09 2.13
CA ARG A 52 -4.91 -10.81 2.64
C ARG A 52 -4.72 -10.83 4.16
N GLU A 53 -5.19 -11.85 4.86
CA GLU A 53 -5.03 -11.93 6.31
C GLU A 53 -3.57 -12.13 6.68
N GLY A 54 -3.10 -11.37 7.67
CA GLY A 54 -1.70 -11.36 8.08
C GLY A 54 -0.69 -10.89 7.02
N LYS A 55 -1.12 -10.55 5.80
CA LYS A 55 -0.26 -10.22 4.65
C LYS A 55 -0.46 -8.79 4.15
N ASP A 56 0.57 -8.27 3.48
CA ASP A 56 0.57 -6.97 2.84
C ASP A 56 0.30 -7.08 1.33
N VAL A 57 -0.34 -6.04 0.80
CA VAL A 57 -0.46 -5.82 -0.64
C VAL A 57 0.74 -5.02 -1.10
N SER A 58 1.57 -5.62 -1.94
CA SER A 58 2.80 -5.04 -2.48
C SER A 58 2.66 -4.79 -3.98
N HIS A 59 3.04 -3.59 -4.41
CA HIS A 59 3.06 -3.20 -5.81
C HIS A 59 4.35 -3.68 -6.47
N ASN A 60 4.25 -4.22 -7.68
CA ASN A 60 5.42 -4.66 -8.45
C ASN A 60 6.35 -3.48 -8.78
N LYS A 61 5.75 -2.35 -9.15
CA LYS A 61 6.39 -1.06 -9.31
C LYS A 61 5.93 -0.16 -8.14
N PRO A 62 6.83 0.40 -7.33
CA PRO A 62 6.45 1.28 -6.23
C PRO A 62 5.66 2.49 -6.73
N LEU A 63 4.61 2.88 -6.00
CA LEU A 63 3.82 4.09 -6.31
C LEU A 63 4.70 5.35 -6.31
N SER A 64 5.64 5.44 -5.37
CA SER A 64 6.64 6.52 -5.29
C SER A 64 7.58 6.62 -6.50
N ARG A 65 7.60 5.61 -7.38
CA ARG A 65 8.39 5.58 -8.63
C ARG A 65 7.48 5.60 -9.86
N GLY A 66 6.26 6.12 -9.74
CA GLY A 66 5.27 6.17 -10.82
C GLY A 66 4.69 4.80 -11.17
N GLY A 67 4.58 3.90 -10.20
CA GLY A 67 3.86 2.63 -10.34
C GLY A 67 2.36 2.79 -10.10
N SER A 68 1.58 1.81 -10.55
CA SER A 68 0.12 1.78 -10.40
C SER A 68 -0.39 0.36 -10.17
N ASN A 69 -1.69 0.20 -9.91
CA ASN A 69 -2.29 -1.12 -9.81
C ASN A 69 -2.27 -1.91 -11.13
N LYS A 70 -2.06 -1.23 -12.27
CA LYS A 70 -1.94 -1.86 -13.60
C LYS A 70 -0.63 -2.62 -13.77
N ASP A 71 0.44 -2.17 -13.11
CA ASP A 71 1.75 -2.84 -13.11
C ASP A 71 1.74 -4.18 -12.34
N GLY A 72 0.62 -4.46 -11.67
CA GLY A 72 0.36 -5.67 -10.91
C GLY A 72 0.66 -5.50 -9.42
N VAL A 73 -0.14 -6.22 -8.65
CA VAL A 73 -0.08 -6.28 -7.20
C VAL A 73 0.10 -7.72 -6.75
N ARG A 74 0.79 -7.91 -5.65
CA ARG A 74 1.09 -9.22 -5.06
C ARG A 74 0.82 -9.19 -3.57
N ILE A 75 0.45 -10.34 -3.04
CA ILE A 75 0.18 -10.53 -1.62
C ILE A 75 1.38 -11.27 -1.02
N GLU A 76 1.94 -10.73 0.04
CA GLU A 76 3.17 -11.25 0.64
C GLU A 76 3.23 -10.99 2.14
N SER A 77 4.12 -11.69 2.84
CA SER A 77 4.29 -11.48 4.28
C SER A 77 4.79 -10.06 4.57
N LYS A 78 4.30 -9.47 5.67
CA LYS A 78 4.64 -8.11 6.10
C LYS A 78 6.15 -7.90 6.20
N SER A 79 6.85 -8.87 6.82
CA SER A 79 8.31 -8.82 6.99
C SER A 79 9.03 -8.71 5.65
N LYS A 80 8.65 -9.53 4.67
CA LYS A 80 9.26 -9.54 3.34
C LYS A 80 8.99 -8.25 2.56
N ASN A 81 7.79 -7.68 2.69
CA ASN A 81 7.46 -6.40 2.06
C ASN A 81 8.31 -5.25 2.62
N ARG A 82 8.38 -5.17 3.95
CA ARG A 82 9.13 -4.12 4.65
C ARG A 82 10.63 -4.22 4.38
N SER A 83 11.19 -5.43 4.43
CA SER A 83 12.62 -5.65 4.20
C SER A 83 13.07 -5.35 2.77
N ARG A 84 12.16 -5.45 1.79
CA ARG A 84 12.49 -5.17 0.39
C ARG A 84 12.76 -3.69 0.13
N ASN A 85 12.24 -2.78 0.95
CA ASN A 85 12.44 -1.33 0.82
C ASN A 85 12.36 -0.82 -0.63
N TYR A 86 11.25 -1.11 -1.31
CA TYR A 86 10.98 -0.72 -2.70
C TYR A 86 11.94 -1.27 -3.77
N LYS A 87 12.85 -2.19 -3.42
CA LYS A 87 13.74 -2.85 -4.38
C LYS A 87 12.96 -3.90 -5.17
N LYS A 88 13.31 -4.11 -6.44
CA LYS A 88 12.75 -5.25 -7.20
C LYS A 88 13.25 -6.56 -6.59
N LYS A 89 12.39 -7.57 -6.52
CA LYS A 89 12.82 -8.91 -6.11
C LYS A 89 13.81 -9.42 -7.17
N LYS A 90 15.04 -9.76 -6.76
CA LYS A 90 15.98 -10.43 -7.66
C LYS A 90 15.34 -11.73 -8.16
N PRO A 91 15.44 -12.06 -9.46
CA PRO A 91 15.06 -13.39 -9.92
C PRO A 91 15.85 -14.43 -9.11
N SER A 92 15.16 -15.43 -8.59
CA SER A 92 15.82 -16.54 -7.90
C SER A 92 16.68 -17.28 -8.92
N ALA A 93 17.97 -17.45 -8.64
CA ALA A 93 18.93 -18.07 -9.55
C ALA A 93 18.51 -19.48 -10.05
N ASN A 94 17.63 -20.18 -9.32
CA ASN A 94 17.13 -21.51 -9.69
C ASN A 94 15.83 -21.47 -10.52
N ARG A 95 15.86 -20.81 -11.68
CA ARG A 95 14.85 -21.00 -12.74
C ARG A 95 15.56 -21.30 -14.07
N LYS A 96 16.35 -22.35 -14.08
CA LYS A 96 16.65 -23.11 -15.30
C LYS A 96 16.02 -24.48 -15.07
N LYS A 97 14.88 -24.71 -15.71
CA LYS A 97 14.46 -26.04 -16.12
C LYS A 97 14.73 -26.09 -17.61
#